data_AF-F4G1D2-F1
#
_entry.id   AF-F4G1D2-F1
#
_cell.length_a   1.000
_cell.length_b   1.000
_cell.length_c   1.000
_cell.angle_alpha   90.00
_cell.angle_beta   90.00
_cell.angle_gamma   90.00
#
_symmetry.space_group_name_H-M   'P 1'
#
loop_
_entity.id
_entity.type
_entity.pdbx_description
1 polymer ?
#
loop_
_entity_poly.entity_id
_entity_poly.type
_entity_poly.pdbx_seq_one_letter_code
_entity_poly.pdbx_strand_id
1 'polypeptide(L)'
;MDVEDKLLIVRGIAGSILGFITAFIPDVIITLTSLILCYIVTLFVAAYKFKMGFKRVSYTKGAMTFIIAWFLILILTYNIIV
;
A
#
# COMPACT_ATOMS: atom_id res chain seq x y z
N MET A 1 20.02 4.71 3.62
CA MET A 1 18.54 4.75 3.56
C MET A 1 18.01 4.31 4.89
N ASP A 2 17.25 5.18 5.55
CA ASP A 2 16.68 4.89 6.84
C ASP A 2 15.64 3.78 6.73
N VAL A 3 15.37 3.12 7.86
CA VAL A 3 14.38 2.05 7.92
C VAL A 3 12.97 2.56 7.54
N GLU A 4 12.69 3.83 7.86
CA GLU A 4 11.46 4.53 7.47
C GLU A 4 11.35 4.66 5.95
N ASP A 5 12.40 5.09 5.25
CA ASP A 5 12.40 5.21 3.79
C ASP A 5 12.13 3.87 3.11
N LYS A 6 12.73 2.78 3.63
CA LYS A 6 12.52 1.43 3.09
C LYS A 6 11.05 1.01 3.22
N LEU A 7 10.41 1.35 4.35
CA LEU A 7 8.99 1.07 4.55
C LEU A 7 8.11 1.87 3.58
N LEU A 8 8.41 3.15 3.38
CA LEU A 8 7.66 4.01 2.46
C LEU A 8 7.74 3.47 1.03
N ILE A 9 8.92 3.02 0.58
CA ILE A 9 9.09 2.41 -0.74
C ILE A 9 8.30 1.11 -0.85
N VAL A 10 8.39 0.21 0.14
CA VAL A 10 7.65 -1.06 0.14
C VAL A 10 6.15 -0.82 0.07
N ARG A 11 5.63 0.17 0.82
CA ARG A 11 4.21 0.55 0.80
C ARG A 11 3.79 1.22 -0.50
N GLY A 12 4.65 2.05 -1.09
CA GLY A 12 4.42 2.62 -2.41
C GLY A 12 4.26 1.52 -3.46
N ILE A 13 5.21 0.59 -3.53
CA ILE A 13 5.19 -0.54 -4.48
C ILE A 13 3.97 -1.43 -4.24
N ALA A 14 3.71 -1.81 -2.99
CA ALA A 14 2.56 -2.66 -2.64
C ALA A 14 1.23 -1.99 -2.99
N GLY A 15 1.09 -0.69 -2.67
CA GLY A 15 -0.09 0.10 -3.02
C GLY A 15 -0.29 0.19 -4.53
N SER A 16 0.78 0.41 -5.29
CA SER A 16 0.73 0.44 -6.76
C SER A 16 0.29 -0.90 -7.36
N ILE A 17 0.88 -2.01 -6.92
CA ILE A 17 0.51 -3.35 -7.39
C ILE A 17 -0.96 -3.62 -7.07
N LEU A 18 -1.39 -3.30 -5.85
CA LEU A 18 -2.76 -3.50 -5.43
C LEU A 18 -3.72 -2.63 -6.25
N GLY A 19 -3.37 -1.36 -6.49
CA GLY A 19 -4.18 -0.41 -7.26
C GLY A 19 -4.43 -0.91 -8.67
N PHE A 20 -3.38 -1.46 -9.31
CA PHE A 20 -3.48 -2.07 -10.62
C PHE A 20 -4.41 -3.29 -10.60
N ILE A 21 -4.25 -4.22 -9.64
CA ILE A 21 -5.10 -5.41 -9.54
C ILE A 21 -6.57 -5.03 -9.30
N THR A 22 -6.81 -4.09 -8.38
CA THR A 22 -8.17 -3.68 -8.01
C THR A 22 -8.88 -2.91 -9.12
N ALA A 23 -8.15 -2.30 -10.07
CA ALA A 23 -8.76 -1.63 -11.22
C ALA A 23 -9.54 -2.60 -12.14
N PHE A 24 -9.23 -3.90 -12.11
CA PHE A 24 -9.92 -4.94 -12.89
C PHE A 24 -11.00 -5.67 -12.10
N ILE A 25 -11.17 -5.36 -10.81
CA ILE A 25 -12.13 -6.03 -9.92
C ILE A 25 -13.30 -5.07 -9.66
N PRO A 26 -14.48 -5.30 -10.26
CA PRO A 26 -15.63 -4.40 -10.12
C PRO A 26 -16.36 -4.52 -8.76
N ASP A 27 -15.71 -5.09 -7.73
CA ASP A 27 -16.28 -5.32 -6.41
C ASP A 27 -15.58 -4.46 -5.35
N VAL A 28 -16.36 -3.55 -4.75
CA VAL A 28 -15.92 -2.61 -3.73
C VAL A 28 -15.52 -3.31 -2.42
N ILE A 29 -16.23 -4.37 -2.04
CA ILE A 29 -15.97 -5.11 -0.80
C ILE A 29 -14.66 -5.88 -0.94
N ILE A 30 -14.43 -6.54 -2.08
CA ILE A 30 -13.17 -7.24 -2.36
C ILE A 30 -12.01 -6.24 -2.40
N THR A 31 -12.21 -5.07 -3.02
CA THR A 31 -11.21 -4.01 -3.07
C THR A 31 -10.83 -3.52 -1.66
N LEU A 32 -11.80 -3.18 -0.82
CA LEU A 32 -11.56 -2.71 0.55
C LEU A 32 -10.87 -3.77 1.41
N THR A 33 -11.33 -5.02 1.36
CA THR A 33 -10.73 -6.11 2.14
C THR A 33 -9.30 -6.40 1.71
N SER A 34 -9.02 -6.39 0.40
CA SER A 34 -7.65 -6.56 -0.13
C SER A 34 -6.71 -5.43 0.30
N LEU A 35 -7.21 -4.20 0.40
CA LEU A 35 -6.47 -3.02 0.86
C LEU A 35 -6.05 -3.15 2.31
N ILE A 36 -6.97 -3.58 3.18
CA ILE A 36 -6.70 -3.82 4.60
C ILE A 36 -5.70 -4.97 4.76
N LEU A 37 -5.91 -6.09 4.07
CA LEU A 37 -5.03 -7.25 4.14
C LEU A 37 -3.61 -6.92 3.66
N CYS A 38 -3.48 -6.24 2.52
CA CYS A 38 -2.19 -5.84 1.98
C CYS A 38 -1.45 -4.91 2.94
N TYR A 39 -2.16 -3.94 3.53
CA TYR A 39 -1.58 -3.05 4.55
C TYR A 39 -1.04 -3.84 5.76
N ILE A 40 -1.83 -4.78 6.30
CA ILE A 40 -1.41 -5.65 7.40
C ILE A 40 -0.18 -6.47 7.03
N VAL A 41 -0.14 -7.04 5.82
CA VAL A 41 1.03 -7.79 5.33
C VAL A 41 2.27 -6.88 5.29
N THR A 42 2.16 -5.64 4.81
CA THR A 42 3.31 -4.72 4.80
C THR A 42 3.80 -4.38 6.20
N LEU A 43 2.92 -4.33 7.21
CA LEU A 43 3.30 -4.16 8.62
C LEU A 43 4.10 -5.36 9.14
N PHE A 44 3.68 -6.59 8.83
CA PHE A 44 4.43 -7.79 9.20
C PHE A 44 5.81 -7.83 8.54
N VAL A 45 5.88 -7.50 7.24
CA VAL A 45 7.15 -7.38 6.52
C VAL A 45 8.04 -6.30 7.14
N ALA A 46 7.46 -5.16 7.54
CA ALA A 46 8.17 -4.08 8.24
C ALA A 46 8.79 -4.56 9.56
N ALA A 47 8.00 -5.25 10.39
CA ALA A 47 8.41 -5.73 11.69
C ALA A 47 9.51 -6.80 11.59
N TYR A 48 9.30 -7.82 10.74
CA TYR A 48 10.23 -8.96 10.64
C TYR A 48 11.50 -8.63 9.86
N LYS A 49 11.37 -8.01 8.67
CA LYS A 49 12.51 -7.84 7.76
C LYS A 49 13.38 -6.64 8.13
N PHE A 50 12.76 -5.59 8.66
CA PHE A 50 13.45 -4.33 8.92
C PHE A 50 13.66 -4.04 10.42
N LYS A 51 13.22 -4.93 11.32
CA LYS A 51 13.31 -4.78 12.78
C LYS A 51 12.83 -3.40 13.26
N MET A 52 11.82 -2.86 12.58
CA MET A 52 11.37 -1.50 12.81
C MET A 52 10.48 -1.47 14.06
N GLY A 53 10.85 -0.63 15.05
CA GLY A 53 9.95 -0.35 16.17
C GLY A 53 8.68 0.36 15.69
N PHE A 54 7.54 0.05 16.29
CA PHE A 54 6.23 0.63 15.98
C PHE A 54 6.13 2.11 16.37
N LYS A 55 6.93 2.96 15.75
CA LYS A 55 6.87 4.42 15.93
C LYS A 55 5.63 4.96 15.21
N ARG A 56 5.02 6.01 15.77
CA ARG A 56 3.83 6.69 15.25
C ARG A 56 3.95 7.02 13.75
N VAL A 57 5.17 7.38 13.33
CA VAL A 57 5.51 7.73 11.95
C VAL A 57 5.33 6.56 10.97
N SER A 58 5.65 5.32 11.38
CA SER A 58 5.45 4.12 10.56
C SER A 58 3.98 3.83 10.31
N TYR A 59 3.08 4.21 11.22
CA TYR A 59 1.64 4.02 11.04
C TYR A 59 1.02 5.13 10.21
N THR A 60 1.23 6.40 10.56
CA THR A 60 0.54 7.51 9.90
C THR A 60 1.09 7.85 8.53
N LYS A 61 2.42 8.08 8.41
CA LYS A 61 3.01 8.42 7.12
C LYS A 61 2.92 7.26 6.14
N GLY A 62 3.26 6.04 6.59
CA GLY A 62 3.23 4.89 5.71
C GLY A 62 1.81 4.50 5.25
N ALA A 63 0.78 4.69 6.07
CA ALA A 63 -0.61 4.48 5.63
C ALA A 63 -1.01 5.48 4.55
N MET A 64 -0.65 6.76 4.71
CA MET A 64 -0.86 7.77 3.68
C MET A 64 -0.15 7.39 2.37
N THR A 65 1.13 6.98 2.43
CA THR A 65 1.87 6.59 1.23
C THR A 65 1.22 5.41 0.51
N PHE A 66 0.77 4.42 1.26
CA PHE A 66 0.07 3.25 0.72
C PHE A 66 -1.23 3.63 0.01
N ILE A 67 -2.09 4.40 0.68
CA ILE A 67 -3.39 4.82 0.15
C ILE A 67 -3.22 5.73 -1.07
N ILE A 68 -2.30 6.69 -1.02
CA ILE A 68 -2.03 7.60 -2.14
C ILE A 68 -1.50 6.81 -3.35
N ALA A 69 -0.54 5.90 -3.14
CA ALA A 69 0.00 5.08 -4.23
C ALA A 69 -1.07 4.17 -4.86
N TRP A 70 -1.89 3.53 -4.02
CA TRP A 70 -3.03 2.73 -4.47
C TRP A 70 -4.03 3.55 -5.30
N PHE A 71 -4.45 4.70 -4.77
CA PHE A 71 -5.45 5.54 -5.41
C PHE A 71 -4.96 6.14 -6.73
N LEU A 72 -3.71 6.61 -6.78
CA LEU A 72 -3.10 7.13 -8.00
C LEU A 72 -3.04 6.07 -9.10
N ILE A 73 -2.61 4.85 -8.78
CA ILE A 73 -2.54 3.78 -9.77
C ILE A 73 -3.94 3.30 -10.17
N LEU A 74 -4.90 3.25 -9.25
CA LEU A 74 -6.28 2.93 -9.57
C LEU A 74 -6.82 3.91 -10.63
N ILE A 75 -6.68 5.22 -10.40
CA ILE A 75 -7.13 6.27 -11.33
C ILE A 75 -6.40 6.16 -12.67
N LEU A 76 -5.08 6.04 -12.66
CA LEU A 76 -4.28 5.93 -13.88
C LEU A 76 -4.70 4.71 -14.70
N THR A 77 -4.86 3.56 -14.04
CA THR A 77 -5.25 2.31 -14.71
C THR A 77 -6.65 2.43 -15.31
N TYR A 78 -7.61 3.02 -14.57
CA TYR A 78 -8.94 3.30 -15.10
C TYR A 78 -8.93 4.28 -16.29
N ASN A 79 -8.12 5.34 -16.25
CA ASN A 79 -8.06 6.35 -17.32
C ASN A 79 -7.26 5.91 -18.56
N ILE A 80 -6.41 4.88 -18.45
CA ILE A 80 -5.64 4.35 -19.60
C ILE A 80 -6.42 3.22 -20.30
N ILE A 81 -7.23 2.48 -19.55
CA ILE A 81 -7.97 1.31 -20.05
C ILE A 81 -9.34 1.70 -20.63
N VAL A 82 -9.92 2.80 -20.15
CA VAL A 82 -11.19 3.39 -20.62
C VAL A 82 -10.90 4.58 -21.51
#